data_AF-A0A1D2RMW8-F1
#
_entry.id   AF-A0A1D2RMW8-F1
#
_cell.length_a   1.000
_cell.length_b   1.000
_cell.length_c   1.000
_cell.angle_alpha   90.00
_cell.angle_beta   90.00
_cell.angle_gamma   90.00
#
_symmetry.space_group_name_H-M   'P 1'
#
loop_
_entity.id
_entity.type
_entity.pdbx_description
1 polymer ?
#
loop_
_entity_poly.entity_id
_entity_poly.type
_entity_poly.pdbx_seq_one_letter_code
_entity_poly.pdbx_strand_id
1 'polypeptide(L)'
;MKAAARILLALVAAVVLTGQREPILVPEVSQSRIEVRQGFTGADLLLYGAIIDPAGTRGRTQEYDIVVVLKGPTEPIRVREKERVAGIWMNAGSSDFRSAPSFFAVASSRPVSEIVDERTAAIFELATDAIQLSPSGQIDPETQARFARGLVELRRRQGLYQEDPQGVRISENVLYQARITLPSNVTTGRYTAETFAIARGRVLASATARIEVVKVGFEGQVVMASRRWAFWYGLGAIALSLGMGWFAGRLFAR
;
A
#
# COMPACT_ATOMS: atom_id res chain seq x y z
N MET A 1 29.29 53.68 9.78
CA MET A 1 28.04 53.23 9.11
C MET A 1 28.19 51.90 8.36
N LYS A 2 29.19 51.70 7.48
CA LYS A 2 29.33 50.46 6.68
C LYS A 2 29.59 49.18 7.50
N ALA A 3 30.30 49.28 8.63
CA ALA A 3 30.56 48.14 9.52
C ALA A 3 29.29 47.65 10.24
N ALA A 4 28.47 48.57 10.76
CA ALA A 4 27.21 48.24 11.40
C ALA A 4 26.22 47.56 10.45
N ALA A 5 26.15 48.02 9.19
CA ALA A 5 25.31 47.39 8.16
C ALA A 5 25.75 45.96 7.81
N ARG A 6 27.07 45.68 7.79
CA ARG A 6 27.60 44.32 7.56
C ARG A 6 27.32 43.39 8.73
N ILE A 7 27.44 43.89 9.97
CA ILE A 7 27.11 43.12 11.18
C ILE A 7 25.62 42.79 11.21
N LEU A 8 24.75 43.75 10.88
CA LEU A 8 23.32 43.53 10.79
C LEU A 8 22.97 42.50 9.70
N LEU A 9 23.59 42.59 8.52
CA LEU A 9 23.39 41.63 7.43
C LEU A 9 23.88 40.23 7.82
N ALA A 10 25.01 40.11 8.51
CA ALA A 10 25.53 38.84 9.01
C ALA A 10 24.63 38.22 10.09
N LEU A 11 24.04 39.04 10.97
CA LEU A 11 23.06 38.59 11.96
C LEU A 11 21.77 38.11 11.30
N VAL A 12 21.24 38.85 10.31
CA VAL A 12 20.05 38.44 9.54
C VAL A 12 20.35 37.15 8.76
N ALA A 13 21.51 37.05 8.11
CA ALA A 13 21.93 35.84 7.42
C ALA A 13 22.07 34.66 8.38
N ALA A 14 22.65 34.85 9.58
CA ALA A 14 22.77 33.82 10.60
C ALA A 14 21.42 33.32 11.10
N VAL A 15 20.43 34.21 11.28
CA VAL A 15 19.05 33.87 11.64
C VAL A 15 18.32 33.17 10.49
N VAL A 16 18.61 33.52 9.23
CA VAL A 16 18.06 32.81 8.06
C VAL A 16 18.71 31.44 7.86
N LEU A 17 19.98 31.30 8.25
CA LEU A 17 20.77 30.06 8.20
C LEU A 17 20.49 29.11 9.37
N THR A 18 19.71 29.50 10.39
CA THR A 18 19.14 28.54 11.33
C THR A 18 18.05 27.75 10.60
N GLY A 19 18.46 26.80 9.77
CA GLY A 19 17.58 25.90 9.06
C GLY A 19 16.65 25.19 10.05
N GLN A 20 15.35 25.21 9.76
CA GLN A 20 14.40 24.36 10.49
C GLN A 20 14.83 22.92 10.27
N ARG A 21 15.25 22.24 11.34
CA ARG A 21 15.59 20.82 11.27
C ARG A 21 14.29 20.04 11.02
N GLU A 22 14.31 19.17 10.03
CA GLU A 22 13.17 18.32 9.67
C GLU A 22 12.97 17.20 10.69
N PRO A 23 11.72 16.84 11.03
CA PRO A 23 11.42 15.74 11.94
C PRO A 23 11.96 14.42 11.37
N ILE A 24 12.39 13.51 12.25
CA ILE A 24 12.82 12.17 11.85
C ILE A 24 11.69 11.20 12.13
N LEU A 25 11.33 10.41 11.12
CA LEU A 25 10.37 9.32 11.23
C LEU A 25 11.10 7.98 11.37
N VAL A 26 10.67 7.19 12.34
CA VAL A 26 11.14 5.80 12.52
C VAL A 26 9.93 4.86 12.43
N PRO A 27 9.53 4.46 11.21
CA PRO A 27 8.41 3.55 11.02
C PRO A 27 8.81 2.10 11.28
N GLU A 28 7.87 1.35 11.83
CA GLU A 28 7.95 -0.09 11.99
C GLU A 28 6.60 -0.74 11.67
N VAL A 29 6.64 -2.01 11.31
CA VAL A 29 5.46 -2.81 10.97
C VAL A 29 5.36 -3.97 11.94
N SER A 30 4.16 -4.18 12.49
CA SER A 30 3.87 -5.32 13.37
C SER A 30 4.20 -6.67 12.72
N GLN A 31 4.01 -6.77 11.40
CA GLN A 31 4.33 -7.95 10.61
C GLN A 31 4.96 -7.53 9.29
N SER A 32 6.25 -7.84 9.12
CA SER A 32 6.96 -7.64 7.85
C SER A 32 6.67 -8.74 6.82
N ARG A 33 5.99 -9.83 7.22
CA ARG A 33 5.64 -10.95 6.36
C ARG A 33 4.22 -11.43 6.64
N ILE A 34 3.40 -11.48 5.59
CA ILE A 34 2.01 -11.96 5.64
C ILE A 34 1.90 -13.24 4.81
N GLU A 35 1.35 -14.27 5.42
CA GLU A 35 1.24 -15.61 4.86
C GLU A 35 -0.19 -15.90 4.39
N VAL A 36 -0.41 -15.90 3.08
CA VAL A 36 -1.72 -16.18 2.47
C VAL A 36 -1.87 -17.69 2.26
N ARG A 37 -2.76 -18.32 3.03
CA ARG A 37 -3.11 -19.75 2.99
C ARG A 37 -4.46 -20.00 2.31
N GLN A 38 -4.78 -21.26 2.03
CA GLN A 38 -6.14 -21.64 1.64
C GLN A 38 -7.11 -21.22 2.75
N GLY A 39 -8.18 -20.49 2.38
CA GLY A 39 -9.13 -19.93 3.35
C GLY A 39 -8.66 -18.64 4.03
N PHE A 40 -7.64 -17.96 3.51
CA PHE A 40 -7.21 -16.65 4.02
C PHE A 40 -8.37 -15.65 4.06
N THR A 41 -8.64 -15.08 5.23
CA THR A 41 -9.75 -14.16 5.49
C THR A 41 -9.36 -12.69 5.47
N GLY A 42 -8.08 -12.39 5.21
CA GLY A 42 -7.50 -11.07 5.39
C GLY A 42 -6.53 -11.00 6.57
N ALA A 43 -5.90 -9.84 6.75
CA ALA A 43 -4.98 -9.58 7.84
C ALA A 43 -5.02 -8.11 8.26
N ASP A 44 -4.93 -7.83 9.56
CA ASP A 44 -4.77 -6.48 10.07
C ASP A 44 -3.28 -6.14 10.17
N LEU A 45 -2.85 -5.13 9.42
CA LEU A 45 -1.50 -4.60 9.52
C LEU A 45 -1.49 -3.37 10.43
N LEU A 46 -0.81 -3.49 11.58
CA LEU A 46 -0.49 -2.34 12.42
C LEU A 46 0.86 -1.77 11.99
N LEU A 47 0.85 -0.51 11.55
CA LEU A 47 2.02 0.31 11.28
C LEU A 47 2.16 1.30 12.41
N TYR A 48 3.34 1.45 12.98
CA TYR A 48 3.57 2.35 14.10
C TYR A 48 4.96 2.93 14.05
N GLY A 49 5.19 3.98 14.81
CA GLY A 49 6.50 4.57 14.90
C GLY A 49 6.51 5.80 15.79
N ALA A 50 7.66 6.47 15.78
CA ALA A 50 7.85 7.72 16.50
C ALA A 50 8.23 8.86 15.55
N ILE A 51 7.76 10.05 15.89
CA ILE A 51 8.17 11.33 15.34
C ILE A 51 9.19 11.90 16.32
N ILE A 52 10.42 12.10 15.86
CA ILE A 52 11.48 12.68 16.66
C ILE A 52 11.67 14.13 16.20
N ASP A 53 11.28 15.08 17.06
CA ASP A 53 11.54 16.50 16.82
C ASP A 53 13.02 16.83 17.13
N PRO A 54 13.82 17.22 16.13
CA PRO A 54 15.23 17.56 16.28
C PRO A 54 15.49 18.85 17.09
N ALA A 55 14.48 19.67 17.35
CA ALA A 55 14.59 20.85 18.21
C ALA A 55 14.55 20.49 19.71
N GLY A 56 14.27 19.22 20.06
CA GLY A 56 14.23 18.73 21.44
C GLY A 56 13.24 19.45 22.36
N THR A 57 12.41 20.33 21.79
CA THR A 57 11.55 21.24 22.54
C THR A 57 10.23 20.54 22.78
N ARG A 58 10.19 19.70 23.82
CA ARG A 58 8.94 19.28 24.47
C ARG A 58 8.20 20.55 24.91
N GLY A 59 7.31 21.09 24.07
CA GLY A 59 6.50 22.26 24.43
C GLY A 59 6.43 23.42 23.42
N ARG A 60 7.06 23.34 22.25
CA ARG A 60 6.71 24.21 21.11
C ARG A 60 6.02 23.37 20.04
N THR A 61 4.76 23.08 20.34
CA THR A 61 3.82 22.18 19.68
C THR A 61 3.69 22.47 18.18
N GLN A 62 4.62 22.00 17.37
CA GLN A 62 4.29 21.75 15.97
C GLN A 62 3.43 20.49 15.97
N GLU A 63 2.12 20.67 15.81
CA GLU A 63 1.22 19.56 15.57
C GLU A 63 1.58 18.96 14.21
N TYR A 64 1.99 17.69 14.24
CA TYR A 64 2.26 16.93 13.04
C TYR A 64 1.02 16.13 12.68
N ASP A 65 0.66 16.19 11.42
CA ASP A 65 -0.23 15.22 10.81
C ASP A 65 0.60 14.08 10.24
N ILE A 66 0.05 12.88 10.32
CA ILE A 66 0.66 11.68 9.74
C ILE A 66 -0.28 11.11 8.71
N VAL A 67 0.27 10.78 7.54
CA VAL A 67 -0.41 10.01 6.50
C VAL A 67 0.43 8.78 6.19
N VAL A 68 -0.20 7.60 6.24
CA VAL A 68 0.40 6.31 5.91
C VAL A 68 -0.25 5.79 4.64
N VAL A 69 0.56 5.52 3.63
CA VAL A 69 0.14 4.98 2.33
C VAL A 69 0.71 3.58 2.17
N LEU A 70 -0.15 2.57 2.04
CA LEU A 70 0.23 1.19 1.77
C LEU A 70 -0.04 0.83 0.31
N LYS A 71 1.01 0.56 -0.45
CA LYS A 71 0.94 0.19 -1.88
C LYS A 71 1.34 -1.27 -2.09
N GLY A 72 0.50 -2.03 -2.76
CA GLY A 72 0.80 -3.38 -3.21
C GLY A 72 1.62 -3.40 -4.50
N PRO A 73 1.96 -4.61 -5.01
CA PRO A 73 2.64 -4.78 -6.29
C PRO A 73 1.91 -4.05 -7.42
N THR A 74 2.66 -3.37 -8.28
CA THR A 74 2.10 -2.72 -9.47
C THR A 74 2.13 -3.66 -10.66
N GLU A 75 1.03 -3.67 -11.42
CA GLU A 75 0.87 -4.52 -12.60
C GLU A 75 0.30 -3.73 -13.78
N PRO A 76 0.66 -4.09 -15.03
CA PRO A 76 -0.01 -3.57 -16.20
C PRO A 76 -1.41 -4.17 -16.31
N ILE A 77 -2.42 -3.33 -16.53
CA ILE A 77 -3.82 -3.76 -16.60
C ILE A 77 -4.55 -3.15 -17.79
N ARG A 78 -5.59 -3.84 -18.25
CA ARG A 78 -6.56 -3.35 -19.23
C ARG A 78 -7.90 -3.15 -18.57
N VAL A 79 -8.35 -1.91 -18.48
CA VAL A 79 -9.67 -1.54 -17.96
C VAL A 79 -10.66 -1.51 -19.10
N ARG A 80 -11.85 -2.10 -18.90
CA ARG A 80 -12.94 -2.09 -19.87
C ARG A 80 -14.16 -1.43 -19.28
N GLU A 81 -14.74 -0.51 -20.04
CA GLU A 81 -16.00 0.15 -19.72
C GLU A 81 -17.13 -0.67 -20.33
N LYS A 82 -18.09 -1.08 -19.48
CA LYS A 82 -19.28 -1.80 -19.92
C LYS A 82 -20.43 -0.82 -20.07
N GLU A 83 -21.09 -0.90 -21.22
CA GLU A 83 -22.27 -0.10 -21.52
C GLU A 83 -23.40 -1.04 -21.98
N ARG A 84 -24.65 -0.60 -21.78
CA ARG A 84 -25.82 -1.35 -22.21
C ARG A 84 -26.32 -0.79 -23.54
N VAL A 85 -26.04 -1.50 -24.63
CA VAL A 85 -26.47 -1.12 -25.98
C VAL A 85 -27.55 -2.10 -26.43
N ALA A 86 -28.69 -1.57 -26.89
CA ALA A 86 -29.85 -2.37 -27.32
C ALA A 86 -30.27 -3.45 -26.29
N GLY A 87 -30.17 -3.13 -25.00
CA GLY A 87 -30.56 -4.04 -23.90
C GLY A 87 -29.50 -5.05 -23.46
N ILE A 88 -28.36 -5.16 -24.16
CA ILE A 88 -27.28 -6.11 -23.89
C ILE A 88 -26.04 -5.38 -23.33
N TRP A 89 -25.41 -5.96 -22.31
CA TRP A 89 -24.14 -5.46 -21.80
C TRP A 89 -23.00 -5.82 -22.75
N MET A 90 -22.27 -4.82 -23.22
CA MET A 90 -21.09 -5.02 -24.05
C MET A 90 -19.94 -4.10 -23.61
N ASN A 91 -18.71 -4.49 -23.95
CA ASN A 91 -17.54 -3.67 -23.69
C ASN A 91 -17.51 -2.56 -24.75
N ALA A 92 -17.91 -1.35 -24.37
CA ALA A 92 -17.99 -0.20 -25.27
C ALA A 92 -16.68 0.58 -25.36
N GLY A 93 -15.81 0.45 -24.36
CA GLY A 93 -14.50 1.10 -24.35
C GLY A 93 -13.45 0.30 -23.58
N SER A 94 -12.18 0.58 -23.87
CA SER A 94 -11.05 0.04 -23.12
C SER A 94 -9.90 1.03 -23.02
N SER A 95 -9.21 1.01 -21.89
CA SER A 95 -7.98 1.78 -21.67
C SER A 95 -6.95 0.91 -20.97
N ASP A 96 -5.69 1.06 -21.38
CA ASP A 96 -4.56 0.30 -20.86
C ASP A 96 -3.73 1.17 -19.91
N PHE A 97 -3.36 0.62 -18.76
CA PHE A 97 -2.47 1.23 -17.79
C PHE A 97 -1.22 0.37 -17.63
N ARG A 98 -0.04 0.98 -17.77
CA ARG A 98 1.26 0.31 -17.59
C ARG A 98 1.55 -0.05 -16.13
N SER A 99 1.03 0.73 -15.20
CA SER A 99 1.19 0.49 -13.77
C SER A 99 -0.07 0.89 -13.02
N ALA A 100 -0.69 -0.08 -12.38
CA ALA A 100 -1.74 0.12 -11.39
C ALA A 100 -1.40 -0.72 -10.14
N PRO A 101 -1.41 -0.15 -8.93
CA PRO A 101 -1.25 -0.92 -7.71
C PRO A 101 -2.35 -1.97 -7.57
N SER A 102 -1.99 -3.20 -7.21
CA SER A 102 -2.96 -4.26 -6.92
C SER A 102 -3.74 -4.00 -5.61
N PHE A 103 -3.16 -3.20 -4.71
CA PHE A 103 -3.76 -2.73 -3.46
C PHE A 103 -3.24 -1.32 -3.16
N PHE A 104 -4.10 -0.46 -2.60
CA PHE A 104 -3.74 0.89 -2.22
C PHE A 104 -4.58 1.36 -1.04
N ALA A 105 -3.97 1.61 0.11
CA ALA A 105 -4.70 2.14 1.26
C ALA A 105 -4.04 3.39 1.80
N VAL A 106 -4.84 4.37 2.19
CA VAL A 106 -4.40 5.58 2.86
C VAL A 106 -5.07 5.65 4.22
N ALA A 107 -4.27 5.80 5.28
CA ALA A 107 -4.75 6.14 6.60
C ALA A 107 -4.12 7.48 7.01
N SER A 108 -4.90 8.39 7.57
CA SER A 108 -4.42 9.71 7.97
C SER A 108 -4.88 10.11 9.37
N SER A 109 -4.20 11.07 10.00
CA SER A 109 -4.60 11.61 11.31
C SER A 109 -5.91 12.41 11.25
N ARG A 110 -6.13 13.09 10.13
CA ARG A 110 -7.29 13.93 9.80
C ARG A 110 -7.62 13.79 8.31
N PRO A 111 -8.79 14.24 7.82
CA PRO A 111 -9.06 14.24 6.38
C PRO A 111 -7.92 14.90 5.58
N VAL A 112 -7.46 14.24 4.52
CA VAL A 112 -6.26 14.66 3.77
C VAL A 112 -6.39 16.06 3.19
N SER A 113 -7.61 16.45 2.79
CA SER A 113 -7.97 17.80 2.33
C SER A 113 -7.82 18.88 3.40
N GLU A 114 -7.77 18.53 4.69
CA GLU A 114 -7.48 19.46 5.80
C GLU A 114 -5.98 19.50 6.14
N ILE A 115 -5.21 18.51 5.67
CA ILE A 115 -3.78 18.36 5.97
C ILE A 115 -2.93 19.03 4.88
N VAL A 116 -3.27 18.84 3.60
CA VAL A 116 -2.53 19.33 2.43
C VAL A 116 -3.47 19.84 1.32
N ASP A 117 -2.92 20.61 0.39
CA ASP A 117 -3.61 20.99 -0.86
C ASP A 117 -3.63 19.84 -1.88
N GLU A 118 -4.48 19.94 -2.90
CA GLU A 118 -4.65 18.91 -3.92
C GLU A 118 -3.36 18.60 -4.68
N ARG A 119 -2.52 19.63 -4.88
CA ARG A 119 -1.23 19.47 -5.54
C ARG A 119 -0.29 18.59 -4.74
N THR A 120 -0.16 18.86 -3.44
CA THR A 120 0.70 18.04 -2.56
C THR A 120 0.12 16.63 -2.42
N ALA A 121 -1.20 16.50 -2.30
CA ALA A 121 -1.86 15.19 -2.28
C ALA A 121 -1.56 14.37 -3.53
N ALA A 122 -1.55 14.97 -4.72
CA ALA A 122 -1.22 14.30 -5.98
C ALA A 122 0.27 13.93 -6.10
N ILE A 123 1.18 14.80 -5.65
CA ILE A 123 2.63 14.55 -5.70
C ILE A 123 3.00 13.34 -4.84
N PHE A 124 2.44 13.25 -3.63
CA PHE A 124 2.77 12.20 -2.66
C PHE A 124 1.74 11.05 -2.62
N GLU A 125 0.74 11.06 -3.52
CA GLU A 125 -0.35 10.07 -3.60
C GLU A 125 -1.04 9.86 -2.24
N LEU A 126 -1.45 10.94 -1.60
CA LEU A 126 -2.03 10.91 -0.25
C LEU A 126 -3.53 10.61 -0.23
N ALA A 127 -4.13 10.23 -1.36
CA ALA A 127 -5.53 9.83 -1.46
C ALA A 127 -5.70 8.84 -2.62
N THR A 128 -6.75 8.02 -2.62
CA THR A 128 -6.97 7.01 -3.68
C THR A 128 -7.42 7.64 -5.00
N ASP A 129 -7.99 8.84 -4.99
CA ASP A 129 -8.26 9.63 -6.19
C ASP A 129 -7.03 10.40 -6.69
N ALA A 130 -6.01 10.57 -5.83
CA ALA A 130 -4.73 11.18 -6.11
C ALA A 130 -3.64 10.16 -6.57
N ILE A 131 -4.01 8.90 -6.83
CA ILE A 131 -3.08 7.86 -7.30
C ILE A 131 -2.56 8.21 -8.70
N GLN A 132 -1.24 8.11 -8.88
CA GLN A 132 -0.64 8.27 -10.20
C GLN A 132 -0.74 6.97 -11.00
N LEU A 133 -1.68 6.95 -11.94
CA LEU A 133 -1.82 5.87 -12.91
C LEU A 133 -1.04 6.21 -14.19
N SER A 134 -0.31 5.24 -14.73
CA SER A 134 0.44 5.41 -15.98
C SER A 134 -0.36 4.87 -17.18
N PRO A 135 -1.16 5.68 -17.88
CA PRO A 135 -1.84 5.23 -19.10
C PRO A 135 -0.83 4.86 -20.19
N SER A 136 -1.24 4.00 -21.12
CA SER A 136 -0.54 3.78 -22.39
C SER A 136 -1.31 4.36 -23.57
N GLY A 137 -0.58 4.93 -24.53
CA GLY A 137 -1.13 5.55 -25.74
C GLY A 137 -1.30 7.07 -25.62
N GLN A 138 -1.66 7.70 -26.74
CA GLN A 138 -2.13 9.09 -26.78
C GLN A 138 -3.65 9.04 -26.62
N ILE A 139 -4.12 9.21 -25.38
CA ILE A 139 -5.55 9.27 -25.07
C ILE A 139 -5.88 10.72 -24.72
N ASP A 140 -7.06 11.16 -25.13
CA ASP A 140 -7.65 12.40 -24.67
C ASP A 140 -7.67 12.47 -23.12
N PRO A 141 -7.22 13.58 -22.50
CA PRO A 141 -7.13 13.70 -21.03
C PRO A 141 -8.45 13.44 -20.30
N GLU A 142 -9.60 13.84 -20.86
CA GLU A 142 -10.90 13.62 -20.21
C GLU A 142 -11.26 12.14 -20.19
N THR A 143 -11.03 11.46 -21.31
CA THR A 143 -11.22 10.01 -21.43
C THR A 143 -10.34 9.26 -20.44
N GLN A 144 -9.07 9.64 -20.32
CA GLN A 144 -8.15 9.05 -19.34
C GLN A 144 -8.64 9.25 -17.90
N ALA A 145 -9.08 10.47 -17.55
CA ALA A 145 -9.61 10.78 -16.23
C ALA A 145 -10.90 9.99 -15.91
N ARG A 146 -11.74 9.71 -16.92
CA ARG A 146 -12.92 8.85 -16.78
C ARG A 146 -12.54 7.41 -16.46
N PHE A 147 -11.62 6.82 -17.22
CA PHE A 147 -11.14 5.45 -16.97
C PHE A 147 -10.41 5.31 -15.63
N ALA A 148 -9.59 6.30 -15.26
CA ALA A 148 -8.90 6.34 -13.98
C ALA A 148 -9.88 6.35 -12.80
N ARG A 149 -10.88 7.25 -12.83
CA ARG A 149 -11.94 7.29 -11.81
C ARG A 149 -12.72 5.98 -11.74
N GLY A 150 -13.10 5.42 -12.90
CA GLY A 150 -13.80 4.13 -12.97
C GLY A 150 -13.00 2.97 -12.38
N LEU A 151 -11.68 2.97 -12.59
CA LEU A 151 -10.77 1.97 -12.00
C LEU A 151 -10.68 2.12 -10.48
N VAL A 152 -10.45 3.34 -9.98
CA VAL A 152 -10.36 3.63 -8.53
C VAL A 152 -11.65 3.20 -7.85
N GLU A 153 -12.80 3.57 -8.41
CA GLU A 153 -14.11 3.23 -7.90
C GLU A 153 -14.38 1.71 -7.93
N LEU A 154 -13.99 1.00 -8.99
CA LEU A 154 -14.07 -0.46 -9.05
C LEU A 154 -13.22 -1.12 -7.95
N ARG A 155 -11.98 -0.66 -7.75
CA ARG A 155 -11.06 -1.21 -6.74
C ARG A 155 -11.51 -0.87 -5.32
N ARG A 156 -12.12 0.31 -5.10
CA ARG A 156 -12.75 0.67 -3.82
C ARG A 156 -13.89 -0.28 -3.46
N ARG A 157 -14.80 -0.58 -4.41
CA ARG A 157 -15.87 -1.58 -4.19
C ARG A 157 -15.36 -2.99 -3.89
N GLN A 158 -14.17 -3.33 -4.39
CA GLN A 158 -13.51 -4.61 -4.10
C GLN A 158 -12.74 -4.61 -2.77
N GLY A 159 -12.71 -3.50 -2.04
CA GLY A 159 -11.92 -3.31 -0.82
C GLY A 159 -10.42 -3.24 -1.05
N LEU A 160 -9.96 -3.17 -2.31
CA LEU A 160 -8.54 -3.11 -2.64
C LEU A 160 -7.98 -1.69 -2.51
N TYR A 161 -8.82 -0.68 -2.78
CA TYR A 161 -8.50 0.72 -2.58
C TYR A 161 -9.27 1.25 -1.37
N GLN A 162 -8.58 1.78 -0.38
CA GLN A 162 -9.17 2.18 0.90
C GLN A 162 -8.66 3.56 1.33
N GLU A 163 -9.54 4.33 1.95
CA GLU A 163 -9.20 5.56 2.64
C GLU A 163 -9.83 5.51 4.03
N ASP A 164 -9.03 5.77 5.05
CA ASP A 164 -9.46 5.89 6.43
C ASP A 164 -9.02 7.26 6.99
N PRO A 165 -9.83 8.31 6.78
CA PRO A 165 -9.65 9.57 7.46
C PRO A 165 -9.74 9.32 8.97
N GLN A 166 -8.72 9.74 9.73
CA GLN A 166 -8.57 9.44 11.17
C GLN A 166 -8.15 7.99 11.49
N GLY A 167 -7.72 7.22 10.48
CA GLY A 167 -7.11 5.90 10.65
C GLY A 167 -5.74 5.91 11.35
N VAL A 168 -5.12 7.10 11.50
CA VAL A 168 -3.88 7.28 12.28
C VAL A 168 -4.18 7.94 13.62
N ARG A 169 -3.73 7.33 14.71
CA ARG A 169 -3.76 7.94 16.04
C ARG A 169 -2.37 8.38 16.44
N ILE A 170 -2.26 9.61 16.92
CA ILE A 170 -1.03 10.20 17.44
C ILE A 170 -1.19 10.36 18.95
N SER A 171 -0.22 9.91 19.73
CA SER A 171 -0.19 10.00 21.19
C SER A 171 1.00 10.84 21.63
N GLU A 172 0.74 11.80 22.51
CA GLU A 172 1.75 12.73 23.06
C GLU A 172 2.55 13.49 21.97
N ASN A 173 1.99 13.65 20.77
CA ASN A 173 2.68 14.23 19.60
C ASN A 173 4.00 13.53 19.22
N VAL A 174 4.19 12.28 19.66
CA VAL A 174 5.43 11.51 19.44
C VAL A 174 5.12 10.19 18.76
N LEU A 175 4.23 9.38 19.34
CA LEU A 175 3.96 8.04 18.84
C LEU A 175 2.77 8.07 17.89
N TYR A 176 2.91 7.42 16.74
CA TYR A 176 1.79 7.22 15.83
C TYR A 176 1.51 5.74 15.62
N GLN A 177 0.25 5.42 15.34
CA GLN A 177 -0.20 4.09 14.95
C GLN A 177 -1.27 4.20 13.86
N ALA A 178 -1.18 3.35 12.86
CA ALA A 178 -2.13 3.22 11.76
C ALA A 178 -2.51 1.75 11.61
N ARG A 179 -3.81 1.45 11.46
CA ARG A 179 -4.28 0.09 11.19
C ARG A 179 -4.83 0.03 9.78
N ILE A 180 -4.29 -0.87 8.96
CA ILE A 180 -4.75 -1.09 7.59
C ILE A 180 -5.17 -2.55 7.45
N THR A 181 -6.39 -2.77 6.97
CA THR A 181 -6.95 -4.11 6.78
C THR A 181 -6.68 -4.60 5.37
N LEU A 182 -5.93 -5.68 5.24
CA LEU A 182 -5.74 -6.37 3.97
C LEU A 182 -6.91 -7.35 3.74
N PRO A 183 -7.67 -7.24 2.64
CA PRO A 183 -8.76 -8.15 2.35
C PRO A 183 -8.27 -9.55 1.95
N SER A 184 -9.19 -10.51 1.85
CA SER A 184 -8.86 -11.90 1.47
C SER A 184 -8.41 -12.08 0.02
N ASN A 185 -8.74 -11.12 -0.86
CA ASN A 185 -8.43 -11.14 -2.29
C ASN A 185 -7.15 -10.35 -2.66
N VAL A 186 -6.25 -10.12 -1.71
CA VAL A 186 -4.97 -9.43 -1.97
C VAL A 186 -4.05 -10.22 -2.88
N THR A 187 -3.33 -9.51 -3.74
CA THR A 187 -2.30 -10.08 -4.61
C THR A 187 -1.01 -10.31 -3.83
N THR A 188 -0.40 -11.50 -3.98
CA THR A 188 0.90 -11.77 -3.35
C THR A 188 2.03 -10.99 -4.01
N GLY A 189 2.96 -10.50 -3.21
CA GLY A 189 4.15 -9.78 -3.67
C GLY A 189 4.67 -8.81 -2.62
N ARG A 190 5.46 -7.83 -3.05
CA ARG A 190 6.04 -6.81 -2.18
C ARG A 190 5.07 -5.64 -2.01
N TYR A 191 4.83 -5.30 -0.77
CA TYR A 191 4.06 -4.14 -0.34
C TYR A 191 4.99 -3.11 0.28
N THR A 192 4.69 -1.85 0.05
CA THR A 192 5.46 -0.71 0.53
C THR A 192 4.55 0.18 1.32
N ALA A 193 4.86 0.35 2.60
CA ALA A 193 4.21 1.33 3.45
C ALA A 193 5.07 2.58 3.54
N GLU A 194 4.54 3.71 3.10
CA GLU A 194 5.20 5.00 3.17
C GLU A 194 4.46 5.88 4.18
N THR A 195 5.20 6.40 5.15
CA THR A 195 4.68 7.29 6.18
C THR A 195 5.20 8.69 5.93
N PHE A 196 4.31 9.68 5.94
CA PHE A 196 4.62 11.08 5.74
C PHE A 196 4.31 11.87 7.01
N ALA A 197 5.27 12.67 7.47
CA ALA A 197 5.07 13.67 8.51
C ALA A 197 4.81 15.01 7.85
N ILE A 198 3.65 15.59 8.14
CA ILE A 198 3.18 16.81 7.50
C ILE A 198 2.93 17.87 8.57
N ALA A 199 3.35 19.10 8.30
CA ALA A 199 2.92 20.24 9.09
C ALA A 199 2.71 21.45 8.20
N ARG A 200 1.63 22.20 8.46
CA ARG A 200 1.27 23.42 7.71
C ARG A 200 1.21 23.19 6.19
N GLY A 201 0.54 22.11 5.75
CA GLY A 201 0.36 21.83 4.33
C GLY A 201 1.58 21.26 3.60
N ARG A 202 2.69 20.99 4.30
CA ARG A 202 3.95 20.54 3.67
C ARG A 202 4.45 19.25 4.27
N VAL A 203 4.83 18.31 3.41
CA VAL A 203 5.56 17.10 3.81
C VAL A 203 6.95 17.50 4.29
N LEU A 204 7.25 17.22 5.55
CA LEU A 204 8.53 17.54 6.18
C LEU A 204 9.47 16.35 6.21
N ALA A 205 8.93 15.13 6.27
CA ALA A 205 9.70 13.91 6.23
C ALA A 205 8.87 12.76 5.67
N SER A 206 9.54 11.78 5.07
CA SER A 206 8.95 10.49 4.72
C SER A 206 9.84 9.35 5.19
N ALA A 207 9.22 8.21 5.47
CA ALA A 207 9.94 6.99 5.77
C ALA A 207 9.16 5.78 5.27
N THR A 208 9.88 4.70 4.94
CA THR A 208 9.30 3.55 4.25
C THR A 208 9.56 2.26 5.02
N ALA A 209 8.53 1.44 5.16
CA ALA A 209 8.62 0.06 5.61
C ALA A 209 8.17 -0.90 4.49
N ARG A 210 8.79 -2.08 4.42
CA ARG A 210 8.47 -3.10 3.41
C ARG A 210 7.77 -4.27 4.06
N ILE A 211 6.76 -4.80 3.38
CA ILE A 211 5.99 -5.96 3.81
C ILE A 211 5.98 -6.98 2.66
N GLU A 212 6.25 -8.25 2.95
CA GLU A 212 6.17 -9.33 1.97
C GLU A 212 4.91 -10.16 2.18
N VAL A 213 4.03 -10.16 1.17
CA VAL A 213 2.83 -11.01 1.14
C VAL A 213 3.13 -12.23 0.30
N VAL A 214 3.20 -13.40 0.92
CA VAL A 214 3.60 -14.65 0.27
C VAL A 214 2.49 -15.68 0.35
N LYS A 215 2.26 -16.42 -0.75
CA LYS A 215 1.40 -17.60 -0.73
C LYS A 215 2.13 -18.73 -0.01
N VAL A 216 1.50 -19.33 0.99
CA VAL A 216 2.00 -20.51 1.69
C VAL A 216 0.91 -21.59 1.72
N GLY A 217 1.29 -22.86 1.57
CA GLY A 217 0.31 -23.94 1.56
C GLY A 217 0.92 -25.32 1.45
N PHE A 218 0.13 -26.33 1.83
CA PHE A 218 0.48 -27.75 1.74
C PHE A 218 0.83 -28.16 0.30
N GLU A 219 0.17 -27.56 -0.70
CA GLU A 219 0.50 -27.70 -2.12
C GLU A 219 1.98 -27.45 -2.41
N GLY A 220 2.55 -26.38 -1.82
CA GLY A 220 3.96 -26.04 -1.98
C GLY A 220 4.89 -27.07 -1.34
N GLN A 221 4.50 -27.63 -0.19
CA GLN A 221 5.28 -28.69 0.47
C GLN A 221 5.22 -30.01 -0.30
N VAL A 222 4.06 -30.40 -0.82
CA VAL A 222 3.89 -31.59 -1.66
C VAL A 222 4.67 -31.46 -2.97
N VAL A 223 4.59 -30.29 -3.62
CA VAL A 223 5.35 -30.01 -4.85
C VAL A 223 6.86 -29.97 -4.57
N MET A 224 7.29 -29.39 -3.45
CA MET A 224 8.69 -29.39 -3.06
C MET A 224 9.19 -30.80 -2.71
N ALA A 225 8.38 -31.60 -2.02
CA ALA A 225 8.69 -32.99 -1.70
C ALA A 225 8.76 -33.85 -2.96
N SER A 226 7.84 -33.66 -3.91
CA SER A 226 7.84 -34.39 -5.19
C SER A 226 8.99 -33.97 -6.10
N ARG A 227 9.50 -32.73 -6.01
CA ARG A 227 10.70 -32.31 -6.75
C ARG A 227 12.00 -32.73 -6.07
N ARG A 228 12.09 -32.60 -4.74
CA ARG A 228 13.32 -32.87 -3.98
C ARG A 228 13.55 -34.37 -3.78
N TRP A 229 12.50 -35.14 -3.51
CA TRP A 229 12.54 -36.59 -3.30
C TRP A 229 11.69 -37.32 -4.34
N ALA A 230 11.83 -36.93 -5.62
CA ALA A 230 10.99 -37.41 -6.72
C ALA A 230 10.88 -38.94 -6.81
N PHE A 231 11.99 -39.66 -6.63
CA PHE A 231 12.03 -41.11 -6.66
C PHE A 231 11.15 -41.74 -5.56
N TRP A 232 11.37 -41.36 -4.31
CA TRP A 232 10.62 -41.89 -3.16
C TRP A 232 9.16 -41.46 -3.16
N TYR A 233 8.89 -40.22 -3.58
CA TYR A 233 7.54 -39.72 -3.74
C TYR A 233 6.76 -40.52 -4.80
N GLY A 234 7.38 -40.80 -5.94
CA GLY A 234 6.80 -41.65 -7.00
C GLY A 234 6.51 -43.06 -6.52
N LEU A 235 7.46 -43.70 -5.81
CA LEU A 235 7.27 -45.03 -5.25
C LEU A 235 6.11 -45.07 -4.24
N GLY A 236 6.03 -44.07 -3.34
CA GLY A 236 4.94 -43.92 -2.39
C GLY A 236 3.58 -43.73 -3.08
N ALA A 237 3.52 -42.94 -4.15
CA ALA A 237 2.29 -42.75 -4.93
C ALA A 237 1.81 -44.04 -5.61
N ILE A 238 2.74 -44.83 -6.17
CA ILE A 238 2.42 -46.14 -6.77
C ILE A 238 1.89 -47.10 -5.69
N ALA A 239 2.56 -47.19 -4.55
CA ALA A 239 2.14 -48.05 -3.44
C ALA A 239 0.73 -47.66 -2.93
N LEU A 240 0.47 -46.35 -2.80
CA LEU A 240 -0.84 -45.83 -2.41
C LEU A 240 -1.92 -46.19 -3.43
N SER A 241 -1.64 -46.02 -4.73
CA SER A 241 -2.57 -46.36 -5.83
C SER A 241 -2.95 -47.84 -5.83
N LEU A 242 -1.95 -48.72 -5.71
CA LEU A 242 -2.16 -50.17 -5.60
C LEU A 242 -2.97 -50.53 -4.34
N GLY A 243 -2.66 -49.89 -3.20
CA GLY A 243 -3.40 -50.06 -1.96
C GLY A 243 -4.86 -49.63 -2.06
N MET A 244 -5.14 -48.47 -2.66
CA MET A 244 -6.49 -47.97 -2.94
C MET A 244 -7.27 -48.93 -3.86
N GLY A 245 -6.63 -49.37 -4.95
CA GLY A 245 -7.24 -50.29 -5.92
C GLY A 245 -7.59 -51.65 -5.29
N TRP A 246 -6.68 -52.19 -4.47
CA TRP A 246 -6.92 -53.40 -3.70
C TRP A 246 -8.07 -53.24 -2.69
N PHE A 247 -8.09 -52.11 -1.97
CA PHE A 247 -9.12 -51.82 -0.97
C PHE A 247 -10.51 -51.62 -1.60
N ALA A 248 -10.59 -50.85 -2.68
CA ALA A 248 -11.82 -50.67 -3.45
C ALA A 248 -12.31 -52.01 -4.02
N GLY A 249 -11.40 -52.80 -4.62
CA GLY A 249 -11.73 -54.14 -5.10
C GLY A 249 -12.30 -55.04 -4.00
N ARG A 250 -11.81 -54.95 -2.76
CA ARG A 250 -12.32 -55.74 -1.64
C ARG A 250 -13.66 -55.24 -1.09
N LEU A 251 -13.94 -53.93 -1.15
CA LEU A 251 -15.20 -53.35 -0.69
C LEU A 251 -16.35 -53.52 -1.70
N PHE A 252 -16.05 -53.48 -3.01
CA PHE A 252 -17.04 -53.58 -4.08
C PHE A 252 -17.17 -54.99 -4.69
N ALA A 253 -16.37 -55.97 -4.27
CA ALA A 253 -16.52 -57.38 -4.63
C ALA A 253 -17.61 -58.12 -3.81
N ARG A 254 -18.67 -57.41 -3.41
CA ARG A 254 -19.87 -57.97 -2.77
C ARG A 254 -21.09 -57.67 -3.63
#